data_AF-A0A4S8N197-F1
#
_entry.id   AF-A0A4S8N197-F1
#
_cell.length_a   1.000
_cell.length_b   1.000
_cell.length_c   1.000
_cell.angle_alpha   90.00
_cell.angle_beta   90.00
_cell.angle_gamma   90.00
#
_symmetry.space_group_name_H-M   'P 1'
#
loop_
_entity.id
_entity.type
_entity.pdbx_description
1 polymer ?
#
loop_
_entity_poly.entity_id
_entity_poly.type
_entity_poly.pdbx_seq_one_letter_code
_entity_poly.pdbx_strand_id
1 'polypeptide(L)' 'MAWTYILECADGSFYVGSTTDLTLRIEQHNSGYGSAYTRRPGR' A
#
# COMPACT_ATOMS: atom_id res chain seq x y z
N MET A 1 -7.34 -16.80 -0.26
CA MET A 1 -6.14 -16.76 0.61
C MET A 1 -6.03 -15.35 1.18
N ALA A 2 -5.69 -15.18 2.46
CA ALA A 2 -5.48 -13.85 3.05
C ALA A 2 -3.98 -13.57 3.17
N TRP A 3 -3.59 -12.34 2.86
CA TRP A 3 -2.20 -11.87 2.86
C TRP A 3 -2.05 -10.70 3.82
N THR A 4 -0.89 -10.63 4.46
CA THR A 4 -0.41 -9.47 5.23
C THR A 4 0.87 -8.97 4.57
N TYR A 5 1.03 -7.65 4.46
CA TYR A 5 2.17 -7.01 3.80
C TYR A 5 2.63 -5.76 4.56
N ILE A 6 3.89 -5.38 4.33
CA ILE A 6 4.52 -4.15 4.85
C ILE A 6 5.08 -3.37 3.65
N LEU A 7 4.88 -2.06 3.65
CA LEU A 7 5.48 -1.11 2.70
C LEU A 7 6.40 -0.15 3.46
N GLU A 8 7.54 0.18 2.87
CA GLU A 8 8.40 1.28 3.32
C GLU A 8 7.99 2.55 2.56
N CYS A 9 7.62 3.59 3.30
CA CYS A 9 7.24 4.88 2.77
C CYS A 9 8.48 5.75 2.50
N ALA A 10 8.34 6.78 1.66
CA ALA A 10 9.45 7.66 1.29
C ALA A 10 10.07 8.42 2.49
N ASP A 11 9.31 8.59 3.58
CA ASP A 11 9.78 9.20 4.83
C ASP A 11 10.45 8.20 5.80
N GLY A 12 10.66 6.95 5.37
CA GLY A 12 11.22 5.87 6.18
C GLY A 12 10.23 5.25 7.17
N SER A 13 8.96 5.66 7.16
CA SER A 13 7.92 5.00 7.95
C SER A 13 7.47 3.68 7.31
N PHE A 14 6.88 2.79 8.12
CA PHE A 14 6.34 1.52 7.64
C PHE A 14 4.80 1.51 7.68
N TYR A 15 4.18 1.14 6.56
CA TYR A 15 2.74 0.91 6.46
C TYR A 15 2.43 -0.58 6.43
N VAL A 16 1.55 -1.04 7.31
CA VAL A 16 1.11 -2.44 7.37
C VAL A 16 -0.32 -2.55 6.84
N GLY A 17 -0.59 -3.56 6.01
CA GLY A 17 -1.91 -3.82 5.48
C GLY A 17 -2.18 -5.30 5.27
N SER A 18 -3.45 -5.62 5.04
CA SER A 18 -3.89 -6.97 4.65
C SER A 18 -4.82 -6.91 3.43
N THR A 19 -4.86 -8.00 2.68
CA THR A 19 -5.71 -8.14 1.48
C THR A 19 -5.96 -9.60 1.17
N THR A 20 -7.05 -9.91 0.47
CA THR A 20 -7.27 -11.23 -0.12
C THR A 20 -6.75 -11.33 -1.56
N ASP A 21 -6.43 -10.20 -2.18
CA ASP A 21 -5.85 -10.08 -3.52
C ASP A 21 -4.65 -9.14 -3.48
N LEU A 22 -3.45 -9.70 -3.62
CA LEU A 22 -2.19 -8.95 -3.51
C LEU A 22 -1.87 -8.17 -4.79
N THR A 23 -2.17 -8.74 -5.96
CA THR A 23 -1.91 -8.12 -7.26
C THR A 23 -2.74 -6.85 -7.42
N LEU A 24 -4.06 -6.95 -7.20
CA LEU A 24 -4.95 -5.80 -7.24
C LEU A 24 -4.52 -4.72 -6.23
N ARG A 25 -4.08 -5.12 -5.04
CA ARG A 25 -3.65 -4.20 -3.99
C ARG A 25 -2.39 -3.42 -4.39
N ILE A 26 -1.45 -4.04 -5.08
CA ILE A 26 -0.23 -3.38 -5.56
C ILE A 26 -0.58 -2.36 -6.64
N GLU A 27 -1.43 -2.71 -7.61
CA GLU A 27 -1.91 -1.80 -8.67
C GLU A 27 -2.64 -0.58 -8.09
N GLN A 28 -3.48 -0.79 -7.07
CA GLN A 28 -4.15 0.25 -6.30
C GLN A 28 -3.16 1.25 -5.68
N HIS A 29 -2.14 0.76 -4.97
CA HIS A 29 -1.11 1.64 -4.40
C HIS A 29 -0.32 2.40 -5.46
N ASN A 30 0.06 1.74 -6.56
CA ASN A 30 0.83 2.36 -7.65
C ASN A 30 0.02 3.43 -8.43
N SER A 31 -1.28 3.25 -8.55
CA SER A 31 -2.19 4.20 -9.20
C SER A 31 -2.65 5.34 -8.29
N GLY A 32 -2.23 5.35 -7.02
CA GLY A 32 -2.67 6.31 -6.01
C GLY A 32 -4.09 6.08 -5.51
N TYR A 33 -4.75 5.01 -5.94
CA TYR A 33 -6.08 4.58 -5.46
C TYR A 33 -5.91 3.58 -4.32
N GLY A 34 -5.81 4.04 -3.08
CA GLY A 34 -5.53 3.14 -1.96
C GLY A 34 -5.81 3.73 -0.60
N SER A 35 -5.14 3.20 0.42
CA SER A 35 -5.31 3.66 1.81
C SER A 35 -5.11 5.18 1.88
N ALA A 36 -5.84 5.84 2.78
CA ALA A 36 -5.68 7.29 2.99
C ALA A 36 -4.22 7.68 3.29
N TYR A 37 -3.43 6.73 3.82
CA TYR A 37 -2.02 6.88 4.16
C TYR A 37 -1.10 6.78 2.94
N THR A 38 -1.41 5.90 1.97
CA THR A 38 -0.59 5.68 0.77
C THR A 38 -1.03 6.52 -0.44
N ARG A 39 -2.10 7.30 -0.33
CA ARG A 39 -2.67 8.15 -1.40
C ARG A 39 -1.79 9.33 -1.84
N ARG A 40 -0.60 9.53 -1.27
CA ARG A 40 0.27 10.68 -1.61
C ARG A 40 1.48 10.25 -2.42
N PRO A 41 1.47 10.38 -3.75
CA PRO A 41 2.71 10.43 -4.53
C PRO A 41 3.31 11.84 -4.35
N GLY A 42 4.41 11.95 -3.62
CA GLY A 42 5.23 13.17 -3.57
C GLY A 42 5.07 14.05 -2.33
N ARG A 43 5.55 13.57 -1.18
CA ARG A 43 6.33 14.42 -0.28
C ARG A 43 7.78 14.00 -0.37
#